data_AF-A0A9P0D917-F1
#
_entry.id   AF-A0A9P0D917-F1
#
_cell.length_a   1.000
_cell.length_b   1.000
_cell.length_c   1.000
_cell.angle_alpha   90.00
_cell.angle_beta   90.00
_cell.angle_gamma   90.00
#
_symmetry.space_group_name_H-M   'P 1'
#
loop_
_entity.id
_entity.type
_entity.pdbx_description
1 polymer ?
#
loop_
_entity_poly.entity_id
_entity_poly.type
_entity_poly.pdbx_seq_one_letter_code
_entity_poly.pdbx_strand_id
1 'polypeptide(L)'
;MLPDITQTFVEKPGALKSGARKDRENGLQCDDDDDDDDDDVLEQRKLQFLDSLPKSIDDICKIEVSTKGQASNDLWKENRSNMLTASNFGTVCKLRKKDC
;
A
#
# COMPACT_ATOMS: atom_id res chain seq x y z
N MET A 1 -49.99 5.89 -10.73
CA MET A 1 -49.20 7.12 -10.55
C MET A 1 -47.98 6.76 -9.72
N LEU A 2 -46.79 6.83 -10.31
CA LEU A 2 -45.49 6.69 -9.64
C LEU A 2 -44.82 8.07 -9.66
N PRO A 3 -44.19 8.53 -8.58
CA PRO A 3 -43.47 9.79 -8.60
C PRO A 3 -42.16 9.65 -9.39
N ASP A 4 -41.97 10.57 -10.34
CA ASP A 4 -40.76 10.80 -11.10
C ASP A 4 -39.69 11.39 -10.17
N ILE A 5 -38.59 10.67 -9.96
CA ILE A 5 -37.48 11.09 -9.10
C ILE A 5 -36.32 11.48 -10.02
N THR A 6 -36.41 12.68 -10.60
CA THR A 6 -35.26 13.29 -11.27
C THR A 6 -34.16 13.54 -10.23
N GLN A 7 -33.09 12.76 -10.33
CA GLN A 7 -31.92 12.81 -9.48
C GLN A 7 -31.20 14.16 -9.68
N THR A 8 -31.23 15.02 -8.66
CA THR A 8 -30.49 16.29 -8.67
C THR A 8 -28.99 16.01 -8.54
N PHE A 9 -28.24 16.28 -9.60
CA PHE A 9 -26.78 16.22 -9.60
C PHE A 9 -26.24 17.42 -8.81
N VAL A 10 -25.81 17.19 -7.57
CA VAL A 10 -25.10 18.20 -6.77
C VAL A 10 -23.64 18.21 -7.23
N GLU A 11 -23.23 19.29 -7.89
CA GLU A 11 -21.83 19.53 -8.23
C GLU A 11 -20.99 19.62 -6.95
N LYS A 12 -19.95 18.78 -6.85
CA LYS A 12 -19.00 18.83 -5.73
C LYS A 12 -18.11 20.06 -5.87
N PRO A 13 -17.97 20.91 -4.83
CA PRO A 13 -17.03 22.02 -4.86
C PRO A 13 -15.59 21.50 -4.95
N GLY A 14 -14.80 22.21 -5.75
CA GLY A 14 -13.49 21.81 -6.26
C GLY A 14 -12.47 21.38 -5.21
N ALA A 15 -11.66 20.38 -5.59
CA ALA A 15 -10.55 19.90 -4.81
C ALA A 15 -9.52 21.03 -4.59
N LEU A 16 -9.37 21.46 -3.33
CA LEU A 16 -8.24 22.27 -2.92
C LEU A 16 -6.95 21.49 -3.16
N LYS A 17 -6.00 22.11 -3.88
CA LYS A 17 -4.65 21.61 -4.10
C LYS A 17 -3.93 21.51 -2.76
N SER A 18 -3.92 20.33 -2.14
CA SER A 18 -3.07 20.06 -0.97
C SER A 18 -1.63 19.90 -1.44
N GLY A 19 -0.74 20.70 -0.87
CA GLY A 19 0.67 20.86 -1.25
C GLY A 19 1.50 19.59 -1.30
N ALA A 20 2.71 19.75 -1.84
CA ALA A 20 3.74 18.74 -1.98
C ALA A 20 3.86 17.89 -0.71
N ARG A 21 3.38 16.65 -0.78
CA ARG A 21 3.61 15.65 0.26
C ARG A 21 5.08 15.26 0.11
N LYS A 22 5.89 15.47 1.15
CA LYS A 22 7.24 14.90 1.19
C LYS A 22 7.10 13.39 1.00
N ASP A 23 7.65 12.85 -0.07
CA ASP A 23 7.60 11.44 -0.48
C ASP A 23 8.45 10.52 0.42
N ARG A 24 8.55 10.83 1.72
CA ARG A 24 9.55 10.24 2.62
C ARG A 24 9.08 8.98 3.37
N GLU A 25 7.82 8.58 3.22
CA GLU A 25 7.26 7.45 4.00
C GLU A 25 7.08 6.16 3.19
N ASN A 26 7.47 6.14 1.91
CA ASN A 26 7.02 5.10 0.97
C ASN A 26 8.07 4.08 0.54
N GLY A 27 9.24 4.06 1.16
CA GLY A 27 10.18 2.95 1.00
C GLY A 27 10.33 2.27 2.35
N LEU A 28 10.09 0.96 2.40
CA LEU A 28 11.04 0.18 3.17
C LEU A 28 12.41 0.59 2.66
N GLN A 29 13.29 0.99 3.56
CA GLN A 29 14.70 0.85 3.27
C GLN A 29 14.83 -0.62 2.88
N CYS A 30 15.06 -0.89 1.59
CA CYS A 30 15.67 -2.13 1.22
C CYS A 30 16.87 -2.20 2.16
N ASP A 31 16.86 -3.17 3.09
CA ASP A 31 18.10 -3.56 3.73
C ASP A 31 19.07 -3.67 2.57
N ASP A 32 20.13 -2.86 2.59
CA ASP A 32 21.12 -2.85 1.53
C ASP A 32 21.47 -4.34 1.33
N ASP A 33 20.97 -4.94 0.24
CA ASP A 33 21.35 -6.31 -0.11
C ASP A 33 22.86 -6.19 -0.17
N ASP A 34 23.58 -6.83 0.74
CA ASP A 34 25.03 -6.86 0.68
C ASP A 34 25.33 -7.28 -0.77
N ASP A 35 26.00 -6.42 -1.55
CA ASP A 35 26.24 -6.60 -2.99
C ASP A 35 27.00 -7.92 -3.31
N ASP A 36 27.32 -8.70 -2.27
CA ASP A 36 27.96 -10.01 -2.24
C ASP A 36 26.99 -11.21 -2.16
N ASP A 37 25.67 -11.03 -2.07
CA ASP A 37 24.72 -12.15 -2.12
C ASP A 37 24.69 -12.79 -3.52
N ASP A 38 24.96 -14.10 -3.60
CA ASP A 38 24.79 -14.87 -4.84
C ASP A 38 23.34 -14.80 -5.35
N ASP A 39 23.15 -14.80 -6.67
CA ASP A 39 21.83 -14.69 -7.32
C ASP A 39 20.81 -15.72 -6.77
N ASP A 40 21.27 -16.94 -6.47
CA ASP A 40 20.45 -18.02 -5.92
C ASP A 40 19.92 -17.68 -4.51
N VAL A 41 20.73 -17.00 -3.69
CA VAL A 41 20.35 -16.57 -2.32
C VAL A 41 19.29 -15.48 -2.40
N LEU A 42 19.48 -14.51 -3.29
CA LEU A 42 18.51 -13.45 -3.53
C LEU A 42 17.17 -14.01 -4.04
N GLU A 43 17.21 -14.96 -4.97
CA GLU A 43 15.99 -15.61 -5.47
C GLU A 43 15.28 -16.39 -4.35
N GLN A 44 16.02 -17.08 -3.50
CA GLN A 44 15.43 -17.80 -2.37
C GLN A 44 14.76 -16.85 -1.35
N ARG A 45 15.38 -15.70 -1.04
CA ARG A 45 14.75 -14.68 -0.17
C ARG A 45 13.46 -14.13 -0.77
N LYS A 46 13.44 -13.88 -2.08
CA LYS A 46 12.22 -13.43 -2.79
C LYS A 46 11.11 -14.46 -2.67
N LEU A 47 11.41 -15.74 -2.85
CA LEU A 47 10.43 -16.83 -2.71
C LEU A 47 9.90 -16.93 -1.26
N GLN A 48 10.79 -16.90 -0.27
CA GLN A 48 10.40 -16.91 1.14
C GLN A 48 9.49 -15.72 1.50
N PHE A 49 9.79 -14.54 0.96
CA PHE A 49 8.94 -13.37 1.14
C PHE A 49 7.56 -13.60 0.51
N LEU A 50 7.49 -14.10 -0.73
CA LEU A 50 6.21 -14.38 -1.40
C LEU A 50 5.38 -15.43 -0.65
N ASP A 51 6.02 -16.47 -0.10
CA ASP A 51 5.35 -17.50 0.71
C ASP A 51 4.81 -16.95 2.04
N SER A 52 5.36 -15.84 2.53
CA SER A 52 4.89 -15.19 3.76
C SER A 52 3.66 -14.29 3.56
N LEU A 53 3.31 -13.95 2.31
CA LEU A 53 2.23 -13.01 2.00
C LEU A 53 0.81 -13.58 2.19
N PRO A 54 0.50 -14.84 1.81
CA PRO A 54 -0.83 -15.40 1.98
C PRO A 54 -1.20 -15.49 3.45
N LYS A 55 -2.33 -14.87 3.82
CA LYS A 55 -2.92 -14.98 5.16
C LYS A 55 -4.24 -15.71 5.09
N SER A 56 -4.57 -16.47 6.14
CA SER A 56 -5.88 -17.11 6.26
C SER A 56 -6.99 -16.06 6.42
N ILE A 57 -8.23 -16.41 6.09
CA ILE A 57 -9.40 -15.52 6.28
C ILE A 57 -9.52 -15.10 7.75
N ASP A 58 -9.29 -16.03 8.68
CA ASP A 58 -9.36 -15.74 10.11
C ASP A 58 -8.31 -14.72 10.55
N ASP A 59 -7.09 -14.82 10.00
CA ASP A 59 -6.03 -13.88 10.31
C ASP A 59 -6.28 -12.51 9.69
N ILE A 60 -6.86 -12.46 8.48
CA ILE A 60 -7.32 -11.22 7.85
C ILE A 60 -8.37 -10.54 8.75
N CYS A 61 -9.36 -11.28 9.25
CA CYS A 61 -10.38 -10.73 10.15
C CYS A 61 -9.77 -10.23 11.47
N LYS A 62 -8.83 -10.96 12.07
CA LYS A 62 -8.13 -10.50 13.28
C LYS A 62 -7.34 -9.21 13.04
N ILE A 63 -6.65 -9.12 11.91
CA ILE A 63 -5.89 -7.91 11.53
C ILE A 63 -6.84 -6.73 11.32
N GLU A 64 -7.97 -6.93 10.64
CA GLU A 64 -8.97 -5.87 10.41
C GLU A 64 -9.51 -5.31 11.73
N VAL A 65 -9.90 -6.18 12.67
CA VAL A 65 -10.39 -5.75 13.99
C VAL A 65 -9.30 -5.07 14.81
N SER A 66 -8.09 -5.64 14.85
CA SER A 66 -6.97 -5.12 15.65
C SER A 66 -6.39 -3.81 15.11
N THR A 67 -6.61 -3.48 13.83
CA THR A 67 -6.08 -2.28 13.17
C THR A 67 -7.12 -1.18 12.91
N LYS A 68 -8.31 -1.25 13.53
CA LYS A 68 -9.39 -0.24 13.37
C LYS A 68 -8.97 1.21 13.64
N GLY A 69 -7.95 1.45 14.48
CA GLY A 69 -7.38 2.78 14.74
C GLY A 69 -6.57 3.39 13.58
N GLN A 70 -6.28 2.61 12.54
CA GLN A 70 -5.57 3.04 11.34
C GLN A 70 -4.28 3.81 11.68
N ALA A 71 -4.18 5.08 11.30
CA ALA A 71 -2.97 5.89 11.48
C ALA A 71 -2.54 6.10 12.95
N SER A 72 -3.45 5.93 13.92
CA SER A 72 -3.09 6.00 15.35
C SER A 72 -2.66 4.65 15.93
N ASN A 73 -2.64 3.59 15.12
CA ASN A 73 -2.26 2.25 15.52
C ASN A 73 -0.94 1.85 14.86
N ASP A 74 0.06 1.51 15.67
CA ASP A 74 1.38 1.15 15.16
C ASP A 74 1.37 -0.18 14.40
N LEU A 75 0.51 -1.13 14.80
CA LEU A 75 0.31 -2.38 14.06
C LEU A 75 -0.22 -2.13 12.64
N TRP A 76 -1.08 -1.12 12.47
CA TRP A 76 -1.57 -0.74 11.13
C TRP A 76 -0.44 -0.19 10.27
N LYS A 77 0.44 0.65 10.84
CA LYS A 77 1.60 1.20 10.13
C LYS A 77 2.57 0.09 9.71
N GLU A 78 2.88 -0.82 10.63
CA GLU A 78 3.78 -1.95 10.41
C GLU A 78 3.27 -2.90 9.32
N ASN A 79 1.98 -3.27 9.36
CA ASN A 79 1.42 -4.14 8.32
C ASN A 79 1.45 -3.46 6.95
N ARG A 80 1.28 -2.13 6.91
CA ARG A 80 1.06 -1.40 5.66
C ARG A 80 2.35 -0.90 5.01
N SER A 81 3.44 -0.70 5.76
CA SER A 81 4.73 -0.23 5.25
C SER A 81 5.30 -1.18 4.19
N ASN A 82 5.09 -2.48 4.38
CA ASN A 82 5.56 -3.55 3.50
C ASN A 82 4.64 -3.86 2.32
N MET A 83 3.48 -3.21 2.23
CA MET A 83 2.42 -3.59 1.30
C MET A 83 2.23 -2.60 0.16
N LEU A 84 1.89 -3.14 -1.01
CA LEU A 84 1.22 -2.37 -2.05
C LEU A 84 -0.20 -2.04 -1.57
N THR A 85 -0.49 -0.76 -1.49
CA THR A 85 -1.74 -0.21 -0.98
C THR A 85 -2.37 0.68 -2.03
N ALA A 86 -3.69 0.85 -1.99
CA ALA A 86 -4.40 1.68 -2.96
C ALA A 86 -3.80 3.11 -3.09
N SER A 87 -3.34 3.69 -1.98
CA SER A 87 -2.75 5.03 -1.98
C SER A 87 -1.31 5.09 -2.51
N ASN A 88 -0.51 4.01 -2.38
CA ASN A 88 0.87 3.97 -2.87
C ASN A 88 1.01 3.35 -4.27
N PHE A 89 -0.01 2.59 -4.70
CA PHE A 89 -0.02 1.86 -5.96
C PHE A 89 0.30 2.76 -7.15
N GLY A 90 -0.35 3.92 -7.24
CA GLY A 90 -0.10 4.87 -8.32
C GLY A 90 1.31 5.46 -8.32
N THR A 91 1.97 5.55 -7.17
CA THR A 91 3.38 5.97 -7.07
C THR A 91 4.29 4.85 -7.57
N VAL A 92 4.06 3.62 -7.12
CA VAL A 92 4.83 2.44 -7.52
C VAL A 92 4.72 2.20 -9.03
N CYS A 93 3.53 2.28 -9.62
CA CYS A 93 3.35 2.13 -11.07
C CYS A 93 4.08 3.19 -11.92
N LYS A 94 4.43 4.34 -11.33
CA LYS A 94 5.16 5.42 -12.02
C LYS A 94 6.67 5.31 -11.85
N LEU A 95 7.15 4.41 -11.00
CA LEU A 95 8.57 4.09 -10.91
C LEU A 95 8.98 3.45 -12.23
N ARG A 96 9.57 4.25 -13.12
CA ARG A 96 10.22 3.75 -14.33
C ARG A 96 11.53 3.09 -13.93
N LYS A 97 11.88 1.96 -14.56
CA LYS A 97 13.28 1.52 -14.57
C LYS A 97 14.10 2.72 -15.04
N LYS A 98 15.10 3.12 -14.25
CA LYS A 98 16.20 3.89 -14.84
C LYS A 98 16.88 2.90 -15.76
N ASP A 99 16.71 3.09 -17.05
CA ASP A 99 17.51 2.37 -18.04
C ASP A 99 18.98 2.64 -17.69
N CYS A 100 19.71 1.59 -17.33
CA CYS A 100 21.15 1.63 -17.11
C CYS A 100 21.90 1.48 -18.44
#